data_AF-A0A453TCZ0-F1
#
_entry.id   AF-A0A453TCZ0-F1
#
_cell.length_a   1.000
_cell.length_b   1.000
_cell.length_c   1.000
_cell.angle_alpha   90.00
_cell.angle_beta   90.00
_cell.angle_gamma   90.00
#
_symmetry.space_group_name_H-M   'P 1'
#
loop_
_entity.id
_entity.type
_entity.pdbx_description
1 polymer ?
#
loop_
_entity_poly.entity_id
_entity_poly.type
_entity_poly.pdbx_seq_one_letter_code
_entity_poly.pdbx_strand_id
1 'polypeptide(L)'
;MIDGMRTDLKKARYKNFDELYMYCYYVAGTVGLMSVPVMGIAPESKATAESVYGAALALGLANQLTNILRDVGEDARRGRIYLPQDELAEAGLSDEDIFKGVVTDKWRKFMKRQIKRARMFFEEAERGVTELRKESRWPVWASLLLYRQILDEIEANDYNNFTKRAYVGKAKKVLALPVAYGRSLLLPYSLRNNQT
;
A
#
# COMPACT_ATOMS: atom_id res chain seq x y z
N MET A 1 8.11 -7.94 12.19
CA MET A 1 9.04 -6.79 12.03
C MET A 1 10.51 -7.19 12.01
N ILE A 2 11.11 -7.63 13.13
CA ILE A 2 12.57 -7.86 13.22
C ILE A 2 13.07 -8.85 12.16
N ASP A 3 12.35 -9.95 11.93
CA ASP A 3 12.73 -10.93 10.89
C ASP A 3 12.59 -10.39 9.46
N GLY A 4 11.67 -9.44 9.24
CA GLY A 4 11.57 -8.70 7.98
C GLY A 4 12.81 -7.84 7.73
N MET A 5 13.27 -7.12 8.75
CA MET A 5 14.49 -6.32 8.67
C MET A 5 15.74 -7.19 8.45
N ARG A 6 15.81 -8.36 9.09
CA ARG A 6 16.90 -9.34 8.86
C ARG A 6 16.90 -9.89 7.45
N THR A 7 15.72 -10.22 6.92
CA THR A 7 15.56 -10.70 5.54
C THR A 7 16.01 -9.66 4.55
N ASP A 8 15.67 -8.39 4.81
CA ASP A 8 16.05 -7.27 3.95
C ASP A 8 17.58 -7.13 3.82
N LEU A 9 18.39 -7.58 4.79
CA LEU A 9 19.85 -7.54 4.68
C LEU A 9 20.43 -8.55 3.68
N LYS A 10 19.69 -9.60 3.31
CA LYS A 10 20.21 -10.75 2.56
C LYS A 10 19.46 -11.02 1.26
N LYS A 11 18.15 -10.79 1.22
CA LYS A 11 17.29 -11.17 0.10
C LYS A 11 17.08 -9.98 -0.82
N ALA A 12 17.37 -10.17 -2.11
CA ALA A 12 17.25 -9.12 -3.12
C ALA A 12 16.20 -9.42 -4.20
N ARG A 13 15.62 -10.63 -4.21
CA ARG A 13 14.65 -11.14 -5.20
C ARG A 13 13.57 -11.95 -4.51
N TYR A 14 12.35 -11.91 -5.07
CA TYR A 14 11.18 -12.60 -4.53
C TYR A 14 10.57 -13.47 -5.61
N LYS A 15 10.49 -14.78 -5.37
CA LYS A 15 10.08 -15.77 -6.36
C LYS A 15 8.69 -15.49 -6.91
N ASN A 16 7.76 -15.16 -6.02
CA ASN A 16 6.35 -14.95 -6.31
C ASN A 16 5.72 -13.92 -5.38
N PHE A 17 4.43 -13.63 -5.60
CA PHE A 17 3.71 -12.69 -4.76
C PHE A 17 3.61 -13.15 -3.30
N ASP A 18 3.53 -14.44 -3.00
CA ASP A 18 3.44 -14.93 -1.62
C ASP A 18 4.69 -14.57 -0.81
N GLU A 19 5.88 -14.72 -1.40
CA GLU A 19 7.12 -14.30 -0.76
C GLU A 19 7.18 -12.78 -0.56
N LEU A 20 6.72 -12.02 -1.56
CA LEU A 20 6.64 -10.56 -1.46
C LEU A 20 5.61 -10.13 -0.40
N TYR A 21 4.47 -10.82 -0.33
CA TYR A 21 3.42 -10.60 0.66
C TYR A 21 3.97 -10.82 2.06
N MET A 22 4.68 -11.93 2.30
CA MET A 22 5.29 -12.21 3.60
C MET A 22 6.31 -11.16 4.01
N TYR A 23 7.08 -10.63 3.05
CA TYR A 23 7.94 -9.49 3.30
C TYR A 23 7.15 -8.24 3.70
N CYS A 24 6.12 -7.87 2.93
CA CYS A 24 5.26 -6.72 3.23
C CYS A 24 4.56 -6.87 4.59
N TYR A 25 4.10 -8.09 4.93
CA TYR A 25 3.55 -8.44 6.22
C TYR A 25 4.56 -8.12 7.32
N TYR A 26 5.79 -8.61 7.21
CA TYR A 26 6.80 -8.39 8.25
C TYR A 26 7.21 -6.93 8.40
N VAL A 27 7.39 -6.17 7.32
CA VAL A 27 7.97 -4.82 7.40
C VAL A 27 6.94 -3.71 7.59
N ALA A 28 5.68 -3.93 7.19
CA ALA A 28 4.64 -2.92 7.27
C ALA A 28 3.31 -3.45 7.82
N GLY A 29 2.92 -4.68 7.48
CA GLY A 29 1.71 -5.31 8.04
C GLY A 29 1.74 -5.37 9.57
N THR A 30 2.86 -5.80 10.15
CA THR A 30 3.05 -5.81 11.61
C THR A 30 3.00 -4.41 12.23
N VAL A 31 3.40 -3.35 11.52
CA VAL A 31 3.23 -1.96 11.98
C VAL A 31 1.74 -1.61 12.07
N GLY A 32 0.96 -1.98 11.06
CA GLY A 32 -0.49 -1.81 11.06
C GLY A 32 -1.14 -2.48 12.26
N LEU A 33 -0.81 -3.75 12.51
CA LEU A 33 -1.31 -4.52 13.66
C LEU A 33 -0.94 -3.88 15.01
N MET A 34 0.29 -3.43 15.18
CA MET A 34 0.74 -2.74 16.40
C MET A 34 0.11 -1.35 16.59
N SER A 35 -0.40 -0.74 15.51
CA SER A 35 -1.05 0.57 15.58
C SER A 35 -2.49 0.49 16.07
N VAL A 36 -3.17 -0.65 15.91
CA VAL A 36 -4.60 -0.79 16.26
C VAL A 36 -4.87 -0.48 17.75
N PRO A 37 -4.11 -0.98 18.73
CA PRO A 37 -4.32 -0.64 20.14
C PRO A 37 -4.16 0.85 20.45
N VAL A 38 -3.27 1.54 19.72
CA VAL A 38 -3.01 2.98 19.89
C VAL A 38 -4.16 3.79 19.30
N MET A 39 -4.62 3.43 18.09
CA MET A 39 -5.74 4.12 17.44
C MET A 39 -7.07 3.83 18.13
N GLY A 40 -7.21 2.64 18.71
CA GLY A 40 -8.40 2.16 19.41
C GLY A 40 -9.57 1.84 18.46
N ILE A 41 -10.34 0.81 18.82
CA ILE A 41 -11.63 0.49 18.19
C ILE A 41 -12.71 1.33 18.88
N ALA A 42 -13.64 1.89 18.11
CA ALA A 42 -14.73 2.68 18.64
C ALA A 42 -15.65 1.82 19.53
N PRO A 43 -16.07 2.29 20.72
CA PRO A 43 -16.98 1.54 21.60
C PRO A 43 -18.29 1.13 20.93
N GLU A 44 -18.79 1.94 20.00
CA GLU A 44 -20.01 1.70 19.24
C GLU A 44 -19.82 0.82 17.99
N SER A 45 -18.57 0.44 17.65
CA SER A 45 -18.29 -0.48 16.54
C SER A 45 -18.91 -1.85 16.83
N LYS A 46 -19.52 -2.45 15.80
CA LYS A 46 -19.98 -3.85 15.82
C LYS A 46 -19.03 -4.78 15.07
N ALA A 47 -17.90 -4.26 14.57
CA ALA A 47 -16.90 -5.06 13.89
C ALA A 47 -16.14 -5.92 14.91
N THR A 48 -15.77 -7.15 14.51
CA THR A 48 -14.90 -7.97 15.33
C THR A 48 -13.51 -7.34 15.39
N ALA A 49 -12.79 -7.52 16.50
CA ALA A 49 -11.40 -7.07 16.58
C ALA A 49 -10.58 -7.65 15.42
N GLU A 50 -10.75 -8.93 15.10
CA GLU A 50 -10.11 -9.59 13.96
C GLU A 50 -10.30 -8.84 12.64
N SER A 51 -11.53 -8.40 12.33
CA SER A 51 -11.79 -7.65 11.09
C SER A 51 -11.08 -6.29 11.04
N VAL A 52 -10.98 -5.58 12.18
CA VAL A 52 -10.27 -4.29 12.25
C VAL A 52 -8.75 -4.50 12.12
N TYR A 53 -8.20 -5.56 12.75
CA TYR A 53 -6.81 -5.94 12.58
C TYR A 53 -6.50 -6.39 11.15
N GLY A 54 -7.41 -7.10 10.49
CA GLY A 54 -7.32 -7.46 9.07
C GLY A 54 -7.23 -6.23 8.17
N ALA A 55 -8.10 -5.24 8.38
CA ALA A 55 -8.04 -3.97 7.65
C ALA A 55 -6.76 -3.17 7.94
N ALA A 56 -6.26 -3.17 9.17
CA ALA A 56 -4.99 -2.52 9.52
C ALA A 56 -3.79 -3.22 8.86
N LEU A 57 -3.82 -4.57 8.78
CA LEU A 57 -2.85 -5.35 8.02
C LEU A 57 -2.90 -4.99 6.54
N ALA A 58 -4.10 -4.94 5.95
CA ALA A 58 -4.30 -4.53 4.55
C ALA A 58 -3.73 -3.14 4.27
N LEU A 59 -3.91 -2.18 5.19
CA LEU A 59 -3.32 -0.84 5.05
C LEU A 59 -1.79 -0.88 5.05
N GLY A 60 -1.19 -1.67 5.94
CA GLY A 60 0.26 -1.87 5.97
C GLY A 60 0.79 -2.49 4.67
N LEU A 61 0.10 -3.51 4.15
CA LEU A 61 0.43 -4.14 2.87
C LEU A 61 0.31 -3.15 1.71
N ALA A 62 -0.79 -2.40 1.62
CA ALA A 62 -1.03 -1.40 0.58
C ALA A 62 0.07 -0.32 0.56
N ASN A 63 0.45 0.18 1.74
CA ASN A 63 1.51 1.17 1.87
C ASN A 63 2.87 0.62 1.43
N GLN A 64 3.20 -0.62 1.78
CA GLN A 64 4.49 -1.20 1.40
C GLN A 64 4.57 -1.56 -0.08
N LEU A 65 3.50 -2.11 -0.66
CA LEU A 65 3.41 -2.30 -2.10
C LEU A 65 3.56 -0.96 -2.82
N THR A 66 2.94 0.10 -2.32
CA THR A 66 3.08 1.45 -2.89
C THR A 66 4.53 1.95 -2.81
N ASN A 67 5.25 1.71 -1.70
CA ASN A 67 6.67 2.06 -1.60
C ASN A 67 7.50 1.33 -2.67
N ILE A 68 7.31 0.01 -2.80
CA ILE A 68 8.01 -0.81 -3.81
C ILE A 68 7.73 -0.30 -5.23
N LEU A 69 6.47 0.00 -5.54
CA LEU A 69 6.08 0.50 -6.86
C LEU A 69 6.59 1.92 -7.12
N ARG A 70 6.73 2.75 -6.10
CA ARG A 70 7.26 4.12 -6.26
C ARG A 70 8.78 4.12 -6.46
N ASP A 71 9.49 3.20 -5.80
CA ASP A 71 10.94 3.26 -5.59
C ASP A 71 11.73 2.25 -6.46
N VAL A 72 11.10 1.61 -7.46
CA VAL A 72 11.70 0.57 -8.34
C VAL A 72 13.11 0.94 -8.81
N GLY A 73 13.30 2.15 -9.38
CA GLY A 73 14.61 2.55 -9.88
C GLY A 73 15.67 2.78 -8.78
N GLU A 74 15.25 3.25 -7.61
CA GLU A 74 16.14 3.43 -6.46
C GLU A 74 16.58 2.07 -5.90
N ASP A 75 15.65 1.13 -5.78
CA ASP A 75 15.93 -0.24 -5.37
C ASP A 75 16.84 -0.96 -6.38
N ALA A 76 16.58 -0.79 -7.67
CA ALA A 76 17.38 -1.38 -8.75
C ALA A 76 18.84 -0.90 -8.70
N ARG A 77 19.08 0.40 -8.46
CA ARG A 77 20.44 0.94 -8.26
C ARG A 77 21.17 0.35 -7.06
N ARG A 78 20.44 -0.18 -6.08
CA ARG A 78 20.98 -0.89 -4.91
C ARG A 78 21.05 -2.41 -5.12
N GLY A 79 20.84 -2.88 -6.35
CA GLY A 79 20.87 -4.29 -6.71
C GLY A 79 19.63 -5.07 -6.27
N ARG A 80 18.52 -4.39 -5.95
CA ARG A 80 17.30 -4.99 -5.38
C ARG A 80 16.12 -4.91 -6.34
N ILE A 81 15.34 -5.99 -6.39
CA ILE A 81 14.09 -6.06 -7.16
C ILE A 81 13.08 -6.78 -6.29
N TYR A 82 12.19 -6.00 -5.65
CA TYR A 82 11.13 -6.53 -4.80
C TYR A 82 9.97 -7.16 -5.59
N LEU A 83 9.83 -6.79 -6.86
CA LEU A 83 8.77 -7.25 -7.75
C LEU A 83 8.80 -8.78 -7.92
N PRO A 84 7.63 -9.45 -7.96
CA PRO A 84 7.57 -10.91 -8.09
C PRO A 84 8.21 -11.39 -9.41
N GLN A 85 9.16 -12.30 -9.30
CA GLN A 85 9.99 -12.76 -10.42
C GLN A 85 9.21 -13.60 -11.43
N ASP A 86 8.28 -14.42 -10.96
CA ASP A 86 7.32 -15.15 -11.80
C ASP A 86 6.46 -14.19 -12.65
N GLU A 87 5.91 -13.14 -12.04
CA GLU A 87 5.05 -12.18 -12.75
C GLU A 87 5.82 -11.27 -13.72
N LEU A 88 7.10 -10.99 -13.41
CA LEU A 88 8.03 -10.33 -14.34
C LEU A 88 8.30 -11.23 -15.55
N ALA A 89 8.60 -12.51 -15.32
CA ALA A 89 8.81 -13.48 -16.38
C ALA A 89 7.56 -13.67 -17.26
N GLU A 90 6.36 -13.75 -16.67
CA GLU A 90 5.08 -13.77 -17.40
C GLU A 90 4.87 -12.53 -18.27
N ALA A 91 5.35 -11.37 -17.81
CA ALA A 91 5.31 -10.13 -18.59
C ALA A 91 6.41 -10.05 -19.65
N GLY A 92 7.30 -11.04 -19.70
CA GLY A 92 8.47 -11.06 -20.58
C GLY A 92 9.47 -9.95 -20.26
N LEU A 93 9.70 -9.72 -18.96
CA LEU A 93 10.68 -8.79 -18.38
C LEU A 93 11.72 -9.58 -17.58
N SER A 94 12.99 -9.24 -17.74
CA SER A 94 14.09 -9.78 -16.92
C SER A 94 14.63 -8.75 -15.92
N ASP A 95 15.50 -9.20 -15.02
CA ASP A 95 16.25 -8.31 -14.12
C ASP A 95 17.04 -7.24 -14.91
N GLU A 96 17.63 -7.60 -16.05
CA GLU A 96 18.36 -6.66 -16.91
C GLU A 96 17.45 -5.56 -17.46
N ASP A 97 16.18 -5.87 -17.77
CA ASP A 97 15.22 -4.86 -18.20
C ASP A 97 14.92 -3.85 -17.08
N ILE A 98 14.80 -4.33 -15.84
CA ILE A 98 14.62 -3.49 -14.65
C ILE A 98 15.85 -2.62 -14.41
N PHE A 99 17.06 -3.17 -14.54
CA PHE A 99 18.30 -2.42 -14.38
C PHE A 99 18.55 -1.40 -15.49
N LYS A 100 18.15 -1.70 -16.73
CA LYS A 100 18.18 -0.73 -17.85
C LYS A 100 17.21 0.43 -17.61
N GLY A 101 16.11 0.20 -16.89
CA GLY A 101 15.17 1.23 -16.48
C GLY A 101 14.41 1.87 -17.63
N VAL A 102 14.14 1.11 -18.70
CA VAL A 102 13.40 1.59 -19.88
C VAL A 102 11.92 1.30 -19.73
N VAL A 103 11.09 2.35 -19.84
CA VAL A 103 9.63 2.24 -19.79
C VAL A 103 9.11 1.71 -21.13
N THR A 104 8.87 0.41 -21.19
CA THR A 104 8.25 -0.28 -22.34
C THR A 104 6.75 -0.51 -22.14
N ASP A 105 6.03 -0.92 -23.17
CA ASP A 105 4.61 -1.26 -23.03
C ASP A 105 4.38 -2.50 -22.15
N LYS A 106 5.33 -3.45 -22.17
CA LYS A 106 5.36 -4.58 -21.24
C LYS A 106 5.44 -4.08 -19.79
N TRP A 107 6.32 -3.12 -19.52
CA TRP A 107 6.45 -2.48 -18.22
C TRP A 107 5.17 -1.78 -17.78
N ARG A 108 4.56 -0.96 -18.65
CA ARG A 108 3.28 -0.29 -18.35
C ARG A 108 2.18 -1.30 -17.99
N LYS A 109 2.06 -2.39 -18.76
CA LYS A 109 1.07 -3.45 -18.51
C LYS A 109 1.36 -4.16 -17.18
N PHE A 110 2.61 -4.47 -16.89
CA PHE A 110 3.03 -5.06 -15.61
C PHE A 110 2.67 -4.15 -14.44
N MET A 111 3.05 -2.87 -14.50
CA MET A 111 2.78 -1.88 -13.45
C MET A 111 1.29 -1.68 -13.19
N LYS A 112 0.45 -1.64 -14.23
CA LYS A 112 -1.02 -1.59 -14.07
C LYS A 112 -1.56 -2.75 -13.23
N ARG A 113 -1.04 -3.98 -13.43
CA ARG A 113 -1.45 -5.15 -12.61
C ARG A 113 -1.05 -4.96 -11.14
N GLN A 114 0.17 -4.50 -10.87
CA GLN A 114 0.65 -4.29 -9.51
C GLN A 114 -0.08 -3.15 -8.79
N ILE A 115 -0.33 -2.04 -9.49
CA ILE A 115 -1.10 -0.90 -8.95
C ILE A 115 -2.53 -1.33 -8.61
N LYS A 116 -3.17 -2.11 -9.49
CA LYS A 116 -4.50 -2.67 -9.21
C LYS A 116 -4.49 -3.50 -7.92
N ARG A 117 -3.48 -4.36 -7.74
CA ARG A 117 -3.31 -5.16 -6.51
C ARG A 117 -3.16 -4.28 -5.26
N ALA A 118 -2.32 -3.25 -5.31
CA ALA A 118 -2.17 -2.32 -4.18
C ALA A 118 -3.48 -1.58 -3.85
N ARG A 119 -4.25 -1.16 -4.87
CA ARG A 119 -5.57 -0.54 -4.68
C ARG A 119 -6.58 -1.47 -4.01
N MET A 120 -6.56 -2.78 -4.31
CA MET A 120 -7.43 -3.75 -3.64
C MET A 120 -7.19 -3.81 -2.13
N PHE A 121 -5.92 -3.76 -1.68
CA PHE A 121 -5.61 -3.69 -0.25
C PHE A 121 -6.02 -2.35 0.40
N PHE A 122 -5.93 -1.22 -0.34
CA PHE A 122 -6.49 0.04 0.14
C PHE A 122 -8.01 -0.07 0.33
N GLU A 123 -8.73 -0.65 -0.62
CA GLU A 123 -10.19 -0.84 -0.53
C GLU A 123 -10.60 -1.72 0.66
N GLU A 124 -9.82 -2.75 0.96
CA GLU A 124 -10.00 -3.57 2.17
C GLU A 124 -9.75 -2.75 3.45
N ALA A 125 -8.65 -2.00 3.48
CA ALA A 125 -8.28 -1.14 4.61
C ALA A 125 -9.36 -0.10 4.95
N GLU A 126 -9.96 0.53 3.92
CA GLU A 126 -10.98 1.58 4.06
C GLU A 126 -12.16 1.15 4.95
N ARG A 127 -12.52 -0.14 4.95
CA ARG A 127 -13.61 -0.67 5.78
C ARG A 127 -13.30 -0.61 7.28
N GLY A 128 -12.05 -0.84 7.67
CA GLY A 128 -11.63 -0.81 9.07
C GLY A 128 -11.38 0.59 9.62
N VAL A 129 -11.09 1.59 8.77
CA VAL A 129 -10.79 2.95 9.23
C VAL A 129 -11.98 3.56 9.97
N THR A 130 -13.21 3.33 9.49
CA THR A 130 -14.41 3.85 10.16
C THR A 130 -14.75 3.13 11.47
N GLU A 131 -14.16 1.97 11.74
CA GLU A 131 -14.33 1.22 12.99
C GLU A 131 -13.43 1.74 14.12
N LEU A 132 -12.44 2.58 13.79
CA LEU A 132 -11.55 3.18 14.77
C LEU A 132 -12.27 4.23 15.61
N ARG A 133 -11.69 4.58 16.78
CA ARG A 133 -12.12 5.74 17.57
C ARG A 133 -12.12 7.01 16.74
N LYS A 134 -13.08 7.90 17.01
CA LYS A 134 -13.34 9.10 16.21
C LYS A 134 -12.11 9.98 16.03
N GLU A 135 -11.30 10.11 17.07
CA GLU A 135 -10.07 10.92 17.11
C GLU A 135 -9.00 10.38 16.13
N SER A 136 -8.99 9.08 15.90
CA SER A 136 -8.02 8.38 15.06
C SER A 136 -8.43 8.34 13.58
N ARG A 137 -9.73 8.47 13.27
CA ARG A 137 -10.24 8.30 11.90
C ARG A 137 -9.65 9.30 10.91
N TRP A 138 -9.59 10.58 11.27
CA TRP A 138 -9.12 11.63 10.36
C TRP A 138 -7.65 11.47 9.94
N PRO A 139 -6.68 11.33 10.87
CA PRO A 139 -5.28 11.13 10.47
C PRO A 139 -5.07 9.83 9.68
N VAL A 140 -5.77 8.75 10.03
CA VAL A 140 -5.68 7.48 9.29
C VAL A 140 -6.25 7.63 7.87
N TRP A 141 -7.41 8.27 7.71
CA TRP A 141 -7.97 8.58 6.40
C TRP A 141 -7.06 9.47 5.56
N ALA A 142 -6.47 10.50 6.17
CA ALA A 142 -5.54 11.38 5.49
C ALA A 142 -4.33 10.59 4.99
N SER A 143 -3.70 9.78 5.87
CA SER A 143 -2.56 8.94 5.49
C SER A 143 -2.93 7.97 4.36
N LEU A 144 -4.08 7.28 4.46
CA LEU A 144 -4.55 6.33 3.47
C LEU A 144 -4.74 6.99 2.10
N LEU A 145 -5.47 8.10 2.03
CA LEU A 145 -5.75 8.80 0.78
C LEU A 145 -4.47 9.32 0.13
N LEU A 146 -3.54 9.88 0.92
CA LEU A 146 -2.27 10.39 0.41
C LEU A 146 -1.38 9.27 -0.12
N TYR A 147 -1.32 8.12 0.57
CA TYR A 147 -0.56 6.98 0.07
C TYR A 147 -1.18 6.40 -1.20
N ARG A 148 -2.51 6.26 -1.25
CA ARG A 148 -3.23 5.81 -2.45
C ARG A 148 -2.96 6.73 -3.65
N GLN A 149 -2.89 8.04 -3.44
CA GLN A 149 -2.58 9.03 -4.48
C GLN A 149 -1.17 8.90 -5.07
N ILE A 150 -0.21 8.29 -4.37
CA ILE A 150 1.11 8.00 -4.97
C ILE A 150 0.96 7.08 -6.18
N LEU A 151 0.01 6.14 -6.15
CA LEU A 151 -0.28 5.27 -7.28
C LEU A 151 -0.81 6.07 -8.49
N ASP A 152 -1.67 7.07 -8.24
CA ASP A 152 -2.14 7.99 -9.29
C ASP A 152 -0.97 8.78 -9.91
N GLU A 153 0.02 9.17 -9.11
CA GLU A 153 1.22 9.88 -9.59
C GLU A 153 2.16 8.98 -10.41
N ILE A 154 2.23 7.68 -10.09
CA ILE A 154 2.93 6.69 -10.93
C ILE A 154 2.21 6.55 -12.28
N GLU A 155 0.87 6.54 -12.30
CA GLU A 155 0.13 6.48 -13.55
C GLU A 155 0.29 7.78 -14.36
N ALA A 156 0.25 8.94 -13.70
CA ALA A 156 0.38 10.25 -14.33
C ALA A 156 1.77 10.52 -14.91
N ASN A 157 2.82 9.87 -14.38
CA ASN A 157 4.18 9.97 -14.92
C ASN A 157 4.50 8.90 -15.98
N ASP A 158 3.46 8.25 -16.53
CA ASP A 158 3.55 7.16 -17.50
C ASP A 158 4.38 5.97 -16.99
N TYR A 159 4.21 5.64 -15.70
CA TYR A 159 4.85 4.51 -15.03
C TYR A 159 6.38 4.59 -15.00
N ASN A 160 6.95 5.79 -15.13
CA ASN A 160 8.39 6.03 -15.06
C ASN A 160 8.89 6.18 -13.62
N ASN A 161 8.78 5.11 -12.85
CA ASN A 161 9.34 4.95 -11.50
C ASN A 161 10.81 4.47 -11.49
N PHE A 162 11.43 4.30 -12.66
CA PHE A 162 12.86 4.05 -12.79
C PHE A 162 13.69 5.31 -12.54
N THR A 163 13.25 6.44 -13.11
CA THR A 163 13.99 7.72 -13.05
C THR A 163 13.24 8.81 -12.30
N LYS A 164 11.91 8.72 -12.19
CA LYS A 164 11.08 9.72 -11.51
C LYS A 164 10.37 9.10 -10.32
N ARG A 165 10.81 9.46 -9.12
CA ARG A 165 10.12 9.08 -7.89
C ARG A 165 8.78 9.81 -7.81
N ALA A 166 7.68 9.07 -7.74
CA ALA A 166 6.34 9.64 -7.63
C ALA A 166 6.10 10.26 -6.24
N TYR A 167 5.52 11.46 -6.19
CA TYR A 167 5.17 12.14 -4.95
C TYR A 167 3.87 12.92 -5.10
N VAL A 168 3.07 12.95 -4.03
CA VAL A 168 1.87 13.79 -3.99
C VAL A 168 2.29 15.24 -3.73
N GLY A 169 1.96 16.12 -4.67
CA GLY A 169 2.24 17.56 -4.57
C GLY A 169 1.53 18.23 -3.38
N LYS A 170 2.06 19.38 -2.91
CA LYS A 170 1.51 20.11 -1.76
C LYS A 170 0.02 20.45 -1.90
N ALA A 171 -0.40 20.87 -3.09
CA ALA A 171 -1.81 21.19 -3.36
C ALA A 171 -2.73 19.97 -3.20
N LYS A 172 -2.36 18.82 -3.81
CA LYS A 172 -3.11 17.56 -3.67
C LYS A 172 -3.16 17.10 -2.21
N LYS A 173 -2.08 17.30 -1.44
CA LYS A 173 -2.06 17.01 0.00
C LYS A 173 -3.11 17.83 0.76
N VAL A 174 -3.17 19.14 0.53
CA VAL A 174 -4.15 20.03 1.18
C VAL A 174 -5.57 19.67 0.76
N LEU A 175 -5.80 19.39 -0.53
CA LEU A 175 -7.12 19.00 -1.05
C LEU A 175 -7.60 17.64 -0.52
N ALA A 176 -6.70 16.74 -0.13
CA ALA A 176 -7.07 15.46 0.47
C ALA A 176 -7.61 15.60 1.90
N LEU A 177 -7.24 16.65 2.64
CA LEU A 177 -7.61 16.80 4.06
C LEU A 177 -9.12 17.01 4.28
N PRO A 178 -9.83 17.87 3.54
CA PRO A 178 -11.29 17.97 3.64
C PRO A 178 -12.00 16.67 3.29
N VAL A 179 -11.51 15.95 2.27
CA VAL A 179 -12.08 14.65 1.87
C VAL A 179 -11.89 13.61 2.98
N ALA A 180 -10.68 13.53 3.54
CA ALA A 180 -10.38 12.67 4.69
C ALA A 180 -11.26 13.01 5.89
N TYR A 181 -11.46 14.31 6.17
CA TYR A 181 -12.31 14.76 7.26
C TYR A 181 -13.77 14.34 7.04
N GLY A 182 -14.33 14.58 5.86
CA GLY A 182 -15.68 14.15 5.52
C GLY A 182 -15.88 12.63 5.68
N ARG A 183 -14.90 11.82 5.25
CA ARG A 183 -14.93 10.35 5.46
C ARG A 183 -14.81 9.96 6.93
N SER A 184 -14.07 10.71 7.74
CA SER A 184 -13.90 10.45 9.17
C SER A 184 -15.17 10.64 10.00
N LEU A 185 -16.11 11.46 9.50
CA LEU A 185 -17.41 11.72 10.13
C LEU A 185 -18.44 10.60 9.90
N LEU A 186 -18.16 9.68 8.98
CA LEU A 186 -19.05 8.56 8.71
C LEU A 186 -19.16 7.66 9.95
N LEU A 187 -20.37 7.17 10.18
CA LEU A 187 -20.61 6.12 11.18
C LEU A 187 -19.81 4.86 10.81
N PRO A 188 -19.45 4.03 11.80
CA PRO A 188 -18.87 2.71 11.58
C PRO A 188 -19.55 1.96 10.43
N TYR A 189 -18.75 1.37 9.54
CA TYR A 189 -19.23 0.61 8.40
C TYR A 189 -20.11 -0.56 8.85
N SER A 190 -19.75 -1.20 9.97
CA SER A 190 -20.54 -2.27 10.61
C SER A 190 -21.96 -1.83 11.02
N LEU A 191 -22.18 -0.53 11.24
CA LEU A 191 -23.50 0.02 11.58
C LEU A 191 -24.31 0.38 10.33
N ARG A 192 -23.64 0.78 9.24
CA ARG A 192 -24.28 1.16 7.97
C ARG A 192 -24.77 -0.05 7.18
N ASN A 193 -24.05 -1.18 7.24
CA ASN A 193 -24.36 -2.38 6.45
C ASN A 193 -25.24 -3.42 7.17
N ASN A 194 -25.60 -3.20 8.45
CA ASN A 194 -26.56 -4.04 9.18
C ASN A 194 -28.02 -3.53 9.04
N GLN A 195 -28.29 -2.65 8.07
CA GLN A 195 -29.63 -2.11 7.78
C GLN A 195 -30.24 -2.67 6.47
N THR A 196 -29.66 -3.73 5.91
CA THR A 196 -30.15 -4.46 4.72
C THR A 196 -30.30 -5.94 5.02
#